data_AF-A0A3D4JG17-F1
#
_entry.id   AF-A0A3D4JG17-F1
#
_cell.length_a   1.000
_cell.length_b   1.000
_cell.length_c   1.000
_cell.angle_alpha   90.00
_cell.angle_beta   90.00
_cell.angle_gamma   90.00
#
_symmetry.space_group_name_H-M   'P 1'
#
loop_
_entity.id
_entity.type
_entity.pdbx_description
1 polymer ?
#
loop_
_entity_poly.entity_id
_entity_poly.type
_entity_poly.pdbx_seq_one_letter_code
_entity_poly.pdbx_strand_id
1 'polypeptide(L)'
;MEILKILFTMFVVLIIIFWVLTKSIITGGIKNLLLAIVLLMFVFIGTIVGLRVGNVIDNIQSSNAHVSSWMLLNSPVKFTEIVGVNYNGIWLRTVDEKLYFGRDPFNYGQTTTYTPKWEEITITPSNEPTVKKGESCPDIQEYPKEFPGEIAECALISWLHPGGGEKFYFALLKNGTLWEWHDPRVGGSDMLPSLSIGIGLLVGFLLGIFSGVLFLNILQKRYKITLTWLGDNTSH
;
A
#
# COMPACT_ATOMS: atom_id res chain seq x y z
N MET A 1 2.80 -1.39 14.52
CA MET A 1 2.40 -1.29 15.95
C MET A 1 1.14 -0.46 16.16
N GLU A 2 0.96 0.69 15.48
CA GLU A 2 -0.19 1.57 15.71
C GLU A 2 -1.54 1.01 15.24
N ILE A 3 -1.58 0.31 14.10
CA ILE A 3 -2.81 -0.29 13.57
C ILE A 3 -3.35 -1.38 14.48
N LEU A 4 -2.48 -2.16 15.10
CA LEU A 4 -2.87 -3.17 16.08
C LEU A 4 -3.56 -2.52 17.29
N LYS A 5 -3.12 -1.31 17.70
CA LYS A 5 -3.80 -0.53 18.75
C LYS A 5 -5.17 -0.04 18.29
N ILE A 6 -5.31 0.38 17.02
CA ILE A 6 -6.60 0.81 16.46
C ILE A 6 -7.58 -0.35 16.41
N LEU A 7 -7.17 -1.50 15.85
CA LEU A 7 -8.00 -2.71 15.79
C LEU A 7 -8.40 -3.22 17.18
N PHE A 8 -7.45 -3.21 18.12
CA PHE A 8 -7.73 -3.56 19.52
C PHE A 8 -8.74 -2.60 20.15
N THR A 9 -8.62 -1.30 19.90
CA THR A 9 -9.57 -0.29 20.41
C THR A 9 -10.96 -0.53 19.84
N MET A 10 -11.10 -0.77 18.53
CA MET A 10 -12.38 -1.09 17.89
C MET A 10 -13.00 -2.37 18.48
N PHE A 11 -12.18 -3.40 18.69
CA PHE A 11 -12.63 -4.66 19.30
C PHE A 11 -13.14 -4.47 20.72
N VAL A 12 -12.43 -3.72 21.56
CA VAL A 12 -12.88 -3.40 22.93
C VAL A 12 -14.19 -2.62 22.91
N VAL A 13 -14.35 -1.63 22.02
CA VAL A 13 -15.60 -0.87 21.91
C VAL A 13 -16.75 -1.76 21.45
N LEU A 14 -16.52 -2.67 20.49
CA LEU A 14 -17.52 -3.64 20.06
C LEU A 14 -17.95 -4.57 21.20
N ILE A 15 -17.02 -5.03 22.04
CA ILE A 15 -17.35 -5.85 23.22
C ILE A 15 -18.22 -5.05 24.20
N ILE A 16 -17.87 -3.79 24.47
CA ILE A 16 -18.65 -2.93 25.38
C ILE A 16 -20.06 -2.72 24.82
N ILE A 17 -20.18 -2.38 23.53
CA ILE A 17 -21.47 -2.22 22.87
C ILE A 17 -22.28 -3.52 22.95
N PHE A 18 -21.69 -4.66 22.61
CA PHE A 18 -22.35 -5.96 22.66
C PHE A 18 -22.81 -6.31 24.08
N TRP A 19 -22.00 -6.05 25.09
CA TRP A 19 -22.34 -6.30 26.50
C TRP A 19 -23.50 -5.41 26.98
N VAL A 20 -23.50 -4.13 26.60
CA VAL A 20 -24.59 -3.19 26.90
C VAL A 20 -25.88 -3.59 26.18
N LEU A 21 -25.79 -3.98 24.91
CA LEU A 21 -26.94 -4.41 24.11
C LEU A 21 -27.53 -5.73 24.64
N THR A 22 -26.71 -6.72 24.97
CA THR A 22 -27.19 -8.00 25.53
C THR A 22 -27.89 -7.81 26.87
N LYS A 23 -27.33 -7.00 27.78
CA LYS A 23 -28.03 -6.62 29.02
C LYS A 23 -29.37 -5.95 28.76
N SER A 24 -29.42 -5.00 27.81
CA SER A 24 -30.63 -4.25 27.47
C SER A 24 -31.71 -5.11 26.79
N ILE A 25 -31.31 -6.11 25.98
CA ILE A 25 -32.23 -7.05 25.33
C ILE A 25 -32.87 -7.98 26.37
N ILE A 26 -32.08 -8.47 27.35
CA ILE A 26 -32.57 -9.34 28.43
C ILE A 26 -33.63 -8.62 29.28
N THR A 27 -33.49 -7.31 29.52
CA THR A 27 -34.44 -6.54 30.35
C THR A 27 -35.59 -5.87 29.59
N GLY A 28 -35.44 -5.51 28.30
CA GLY A 28 -36.47 -4.73 27.58
C GLY A 28 -37.06 -5.38 26.32
N GLY A 29 -36.73 -6.64 26.03
CA GLY A 29 -37.41 -7.44 25.00
C GLY A 29 -37.16 -7.00 23.55
N ILE A 30 -38.05 -7.39 22.63
CA ILE A 30 -37.91 -7.26 21.17
C ILE A 30 -37.64 -5.81 20.70
N LYS A 31 -38.15 -4.80 21.42
CA LYS A 31 -37.93 -3.39 21.09
C LYS A 31 -36.45 -2.98 21.21
N ASN A 32 -35.77 -3.46 22.25
CA ASN A 32 -34.34 -3.18 22.44
C ASN A 32 -33.47 -3.96 21.45
N LEU A 33 -33.93 -5.14 21.01
CA LEU A 33 -33.28 -5.88 19.92
C LEU A 33 -33.35 -5.12 18.59
N LEU A 34 -34.49 -4.54 18.24
CA LEU A 34 -34.64 -3.73 17.02
C LEU A 34 -33.72 -2.49 17.03
N LEU A 35 -33.64 -1.79 18.16
CA LEU A 35 -32.77 -0.62 18.33
C LEU A 35 -31.29 -1.00 18.23
N ALA A 36 -30.91 -2.14 18.80
CA ALA A 36 -29.57 -2.72 18.69
C ALA A 36 -29.20 -3.00 17.23
N ILE A 37 -30.10 -3.62 16.47
CA ILE A 37 -29.90 -3.94 15.05
C ILE A 37 -29.71 -2.65 14.24
N VAL A 38 -30.55 -1.64 14.46
CA VAL A 38 -30.43 -0.34 13.78
C VAL A 38 -29.06 0.30 14.08
N LEU A 39 -28.62 0.33 15.33
CA LEU A 39 -27.31 0.87 15.68
C LEU A 39 -26.16 0.11 14.99
N LEU A 40 -26.22 -1.24 14.99
CA LEU A 40 -25.22 -2.07 14.32
C LEU A 40 -25.20 -1.84 12.80
N MET A 41 -26.34 -1.59 12.17
CA MET A 41 -26.40 -1.22 10.76
C MET A 41 -25.67 0.10 10.49
N PHE A 42 -25.86 1.13 11.32
CA PHE A 42 -25.15 2.40 11.17
C PHE A 42 -23.64 2.25 11.40
N VAL A 43 -23.21 1.43 12.37
CA VAL A 43 -21.79 1.11 12.60
C VAL A 43 -21.20 0.38 11.39
N PHE A 44 -21.91 -0.58 10.83
CA PHE A 44 -21.47 -1.34 9.65
C PHE A 44 -21.32 -0.43 8.43
N ILE A 45 -22.33 0.39 8.15
CA ILE A 45 -22.29 1.37 7.04
C ILE A 45 -21.14 2.35 7.23
N GLY A 46 -20.99 2.91 8.44
CA GLY A 46 -19.91 3.84 8.76
C GLY A 46 -18.53 3.21 8.56
N THR A 47 -18.34 1.95 8.96
CA THR A 47 -17.08 1.22 8.79
C THR A 47 -16.76 0.96 7.31
N ILE A 48 -17.75 0.59 6.50
CA ILE A 48 -17.58 0.42 5.04
C ILE A 48 -17.18 1.74 4.38
N VAL A 49 -17.88 2.83 4.71
CA VAL A 49 -17.57 4.17 4.17
C VAL A 49 -16.16 4.58 4.61
N GLY A 50 -15.81 4.38 5.87
CA GLY A 50 -14.47 4.65 6.41
C GLY A 50 -13.37 3.88 5.69
N LEU A 51 -13.59 2.59 5.41
CA LEU A 51 -12.66 1.77 4.63
C LEU A 51 -12.49 2.29 3.20
N ARG A 52 -13.59 2.65 2.53
CA ARG A 52 -13.56 3.20 1.17
C ARG A 52 -12.81 4.53 1.12
N VAL A 53 -13.05 5.42 2.07
CA VAL A 53 -12.35 6.72 2.18
C VAL A 53 -10.87 6.50 2.48
N GLY A 54 -10.54 5.60 3.41
CA GLY A 54 -9.15 5.22 3.71
C GLY A 54 -8.41 4.72 2.47
N ASN A 55 -9.02 3.82 1.71
CA ASN A 55 -8.45 3.31 0.45
C ASN A 55 -8.28 4.41 -0.61
N VAL A 56 -9.22 5.35 -0.72
CA VAL A 56 -9.10 6.48 -1.66
C VAL A 56 -7.94 7.40 -1.26
N ILE A 57 -7.80 7.71 0.03
CA ILE A 57 -6.69 8.54 0.53
C ILE A 57 -5.36 7.82 0.31
N ASP A 58 -5.30 6.52 0.58
CA ASP A 58 -4.10 5.71 0.36
C ASP A 58 -3.70 5.65 -1.11
N ASN A 59 -4.68 5.49 -2.01
CA ASN A 59 -4.46 5.56 -3.46
C ASN A 59 -3.96 6.93 -3.90
N ILE A 60 -4.47 8.03 -3.32
CA ILE A 60 -4.03 9.39 -3.65
C ILE A 60 -2.61 9.65 -3.11
N GLN A 61 -2.31 9.18 -1.90
CA GLN A 61 -0.98 9.32 -1.29
C GLN A 61 0.06 8.50 -2.05
N SER A 62 -0.25 7.26 -2.39
CA SER A 62 0.62 6.40 -3.21
C SER A 62 0.74 6.91 -4.65
N SER A 63 -0.29 7.50 -5.24
CA SER A 63 -0.20 8.11 -6.57
C SER A 63 0.65 9.37 -6.60
N ASN A 64 0.63 10.17 -5.52
CA ASN A 64 1.36 11.43 -5.44
C ASN A 64 2.79 11.28 -4.89
N ALA A 65 3.07 10.26 -4.09
CA ALA A 65 4.39 9.97 -3.54
C ALA A 65 5.30 9.23 -4.53
N HIS A 66 4.73 8.58 -5.55
CA HIS A 66 5.47 7.71 -6.47
C HIS A 66 5.13 8.03 -7.92
N VAL A 67 5.76 9.08 -8.45
CA VAL A 67 5.87 9.25 -9.90
C VAL A 67 6.90 8.24 -10.37
N SER A 68 6.43 7.13 -10.93
CA SER A 68 7.27 6.11 -11.57
C SER A 68 7.79 6.66 -12.90
N SER A 69 8.92 7.35 -12.86
CA SER A 69 9.60 7.88 -14.05
C SER A 69 10.86 7.08 -14.36
N TRP A 70 11.27 7.13 -15.62
CA TRP A 70 12.57 6.62 -16.02
C TRP A 70 13.69 7.48 -15.45
N MET A 71 14.73 6.82 -14.95
CA MET A 71 15.92 7.45 -14.38
C MET A 71 17.16 6.99 -15.13
N LEU A 72 18.01 7.94 -15.53
CA LEU A 72 19.29 7.61 -16.12
C LEU A 72 20.27 7.19 -15.02
N LEU A 73 20.83 5.99 -15.15
CA LEU A 73 21.92 5.51 -14.31
C LEU A 73 23.24 5.98 -14.91
N ASN A 74 23.70 7.13 -14.43
CA ASN A 74 24.94 7.75 -14.84
C ASN A 74 26.11 6.82 -14.51
N SER A 75 26.98 6.63 -15.50
CA SER A 75 28.07 5.67 -15.45
C SER A 75 29.35 6.28 -16.04
N PRO A 76 30.52 5.87 -15.53
CA PRO A 76 31.80 6.36 -16.03
C PRO A 76 32.15 5.79 -17.42
N VAL A 77 31.47 4.72 -17.83
CA VAL A 77 31.71 3.95 -19.04
C VAL A 77 30.39 3.59 -19.73
N LYS A 78 30.45 3.20 -20.99
CA LYS A 78 29.30 2.68 -21.74
C LYS A 78 29.28 1.17 -21.70
N PHE A 79 28.09 0.60 -21.54
CA PHE A 79 27.90 -0.85 -21.45
C PHE A 79 27.30 -1.43 -22.72
N THR A 80 27.56 -2.71 -22.95
CA THR A 80 27.07 -3.48 -24.12
C THR A 80 26.15 -4.61 -23.71
N GLU A 81 26.26 -5.12 -22.49
CA GLU A 81 25.49 -6.27 -21.99
C GLU A 81 25.14 -6.11 -20.51
N ILE A 82 23.90 -6.48 -20.15
CA ILE A 82 23.48 -6.78 -18.78
C ILE A 82 23.81 -8.26 -18.54
N VAL A 83 24.79 -8.50 -17.68
CA VAL A 83 25.19 -9.86 -17.30
C VAL A 83 24.16 -10.45 -16.32
N GLY A 84 23.68 -9.62 -15.41
CA GLY A 84 22.51 -9.91 -14.60
C GLY A 84 22.24 -8.87 -13.51
N VAL A 85 21.20 -9.13 -12.72
CA VAL A 85 20.62 -8.18 -11.77
C VAL A 85 20.19 -8.92 -10.51
N ASN A 86 20.46 -8.40 -9.33
CA ASN A 86 19.81 -8.86 -8.10
C ASN A 86 19.50 -7.68 -7.17
N TYR A 87 19.02 -7.98 -5.97
CA TYR A 87 18.65 -6.96 -4.99
C TYR A 87 19.84 -6.12 -4.48
N ASN A 88 21.09 -6.55 -4.70
CA ASN A 88 22.27 -5.78 -4.33
C ASN A 88 22.75 -4.85 -5.46
N GLY A 89 22.38 -5.13 -6.71
CA GLY A 89 22.79 -4.31 -7.84
C GLY A 89 22.71 -4.97 -9.20
N ILE A 90 23.44 -4.39 -10.15
CA ILE A 90 23.44 -4.79 -11.56
C ILE A 90 24.87 -5.03 -12.06
N TRP A 91 25.06 -6.14 -12.79
CA TRP A 91 26.30 -6.51 -13.45
C TRP A 91 26.22 -6.16 -14.92
N LEU A 92 27.20 -5.39 -15.40
CA LEU A 92 27.25 -4.93 -16.79
C LEU A 92 28.61 -5.21 -17.38
N ARG A 93 28.63 -5.52 -18.67
CA ARG A 93 29.87 -5.66 -19.44
C ARG A 93 30.04 -4.49 -20.40
N THR A 94 31.28 -4.05 -20.57
CA THR A 94 31.70 -3.02 -21.53
C THR A 94 32.20 -3.65 -22.84
N VAL A 95 32.45 -2.83 -23.86
CA VAL A 95 33.00 -3.27 -25.17
C VAL A 95 34.37 -3.97 -25.02
N ASP A 96 35.17 -3.56 -24.04
CA ASP A 96 36.48 -4.15 -23.73
C ASP A 96 36.40 -5.36 -22.78
N GLU A 97 35.21 -5.99 -22.68
CA GLU A 97 34.93 -7.18 -21.88
C GLU A 97 35.14 -7.01 -20.36
N LYS A 98 35.31 -5.77 -19.88
CA LYS A 98 35.39 -5.50 -18.44
C LYS A 98 34.01 -5.60 -17.80
N LEU A 99 33.99 -6.16 -16.60
CA LEU A 99 32.78 -6.35 -15.81
C LEU A 99 32.70 -5.29 -14.72
N TYR A 100 31.56 -4.62 -14.64
CA TYR A 100 31.26 -3.62 -13.64
C TYR A 100 30.04 -4.04 -12.83
N PHE A 101 30.09 -3.75 -11.53
CA PHE A 101 28.96 -3.87 -10.62
C PHE A 101 28.50 -2.49 -10.19
N GLY A 102 27.25 -2.17 -10.49
CA GLY A 102 26.57 -0.98 -9.96
C GLY A 102 25.91 -1.34 -8.65
N ARG A 103 26.51 -0.95 -7.53
CA ARG A 103 25.95 -1.13 -6.18
C ARG A 103 24.91 -0.06 -5.88
N ASP A 104 23.85 -0.48 -5.19
CA ASP A 104 22.73 0.37 -4.78
C ASP A 104 22.13 1.15 -5.97
N PRO A 105 21.87 0.52 -7.13
CA PRO A 105 21.37 1.26 -8.29
C PRO A 105 20.00 1.90 -7.99
N PHE A 106 19.27 1.31 -7.05
CA PHE A 106 17.92 1.68 -6.66
C PHE A 106 17.90 3.02 -5.92
N ASN A 107 17.52 4.08 -6.63
CA ASN A 107 17.30 5.40 -6.04
C ASN A 107 15.81 5.65 -5.79
N TYR A 108 15.45 5.79 -4.53
CA TYR A 108 14.08 6.11 -4.08
C TYR A 108 13.74 7.62 -4.13
N GLY A 109 14.63 8.45 -4.71
CA GLY A 109 14.51 9.90 -4.79
C GLY A 109 13.86 10.44 -6.08
N GLN A 110 13.45 11.72 -6.06
CA GLN A 110 12.75 12.42 -7.16
C GLN A 110 13.66 12.89 -8.32
N THR A 111 14.86 12.34 -8.46
CA THR A 111 15.84 12.83 -9.43
C THR A 111 15.77 12.05 -10.73
N THR A 112 15.85 12.72 -11.87
CA THR A 112 15.86 12.08 -13.21
C THR A 112 17.18 11.36 -13.54
N THR A 113 18.22 11.57 -12.73
CA THR A 113 19.54 10.95 -12.91
C THR A 113 20.07 10.50 -11.56
N TYR A 114 20.66 9.32 -11.51
CA TYR A 114 21.35 8.78 -10.34
C TYR A 114 22.69 8.18 -10.73
N THR A 115 23.66 8.20 -9.83
CA THR A 115 24.99 7.62 -10.07
C THR A 115 25.19 6.48 -9.07
N PRO A 116 24.97 5.22 -9.48
CA PRO A 116 25.33 4.07 -8.67
C PRO A 116 26.83 4.06 -8.34
N LYS A 117 27.21 3.35 -7.29
CA LYS A 117 28.64 3.09 -7.02
C LYS A 117 29.12 2.00 -7.96
N TRP A 118 29.83 2.41 -9.00
CA TRP A 118 30.42 1.50 -9.98
C TRP A 118 31.74 0.94 -9.48
N GLU A 119 31.83 -0.38 -9.42
CA GLU A 119 33.04 -1.13 -9.03
C GLU A 119 33.42 -2.07 -10.18
N GLU A 120 34.66 -2.01 -10.67
CA GLU A 120 35.17 -3.03 -11.59
C GLU A 120 35.42 -4.32 -10.82
N ILE A 121 34.93 -5.44 -11.33
CA ILE A 121 34.92 -6.74 -10.67
C ILE A 121 35.27 -7.85 -11.65
N THR A 122 35.61 -9.03 -11.12
CA THR A 122 35.98 -10.20 -11.94
C THR A 122 35.00 -11.37 -11.82
N ILE A 123 34.00 -11.26 -10.94
CA ILE A 123 33.12 -12.37 -10.56
C ILE A 123 31.68 -12.03 -10.93
N THR A 124 31.04 -12.90 -11.70
CA THR A 124 29.59 -12.83 -11.97
C THR A 124 28.81 -13.58 -10.88
N PRO A 125 27.56 -13.20 -10.57
CA PRO A 125 26.78 -13.90 -9.57
C PRO A 125 26.36 -15.29 -10.07
N SER A 126 26.19 -16.22 -9.13
CA SER A 126 25.93 -17.62 -9.45
C SER A 126 24.44 -17.93 -9.70
N ASN A 127 23.51 -17.03 -9.35
CA ASN A 127 22.06 -17.20 -9.48
C ASN A 127 21.41 -15.85 -9.80
N GLU A 128 21.01 -15.64 -11.05
CA GLU A 128 20.43 -14.36 -11.51
C GLU A 128 19.12 -14.56 -12.27
N PRO A 129 18.18 -13.61 -12.19
CA PRO A 129 16.98 -13.58 -13.01
C PRO A 129 17.32 -13.52 -14.50
N THR A 130 16.42 -14.03 -15.33
CA THR A 130 16.58 -14.10 -16.78
C THR A 130 16.64 -12.69 -17.39
N VAL A 131 17.81 -12.31 -17.90
CA VAL A 131 17.99 -11.13 -18.76
C VAL A 131 17.35 -11.41 -20.12
N LYS A 132 16.56 -10.44 -20.62
CA LYS A 132 15.89 -10.52 -21.91
C LYS A 132 16.54 -9.53 -22.89
N LYS A 133 16.53 -9.86 -24.17
CA LYS A 133 17.23 -9.07 -25.20
C LYS A 133 16.24 -8.54 -26.24
N GLY A 134 16.45 -7.30 -26.69
CA GLY A 134 15.72 -6.64 -27.78
C GLY A 134 14.20 -6.81 -27.71
N GLU A 135 13.63 -7.44 -28.74
CA GLU A 135 12.19 -7.65 -28.90
C GLU A 135 11.56 -8.58 -27.85
N SER A 136 12.37 -9.37 -27.13
CA SER A 136 11.89 -10.23 -26.03
C SER A 136 11.62 -9.45 -24.75
N CYS A 137 12.03 -8.17 -24.69
CA CYS A 137 11.74 -7.31 -23.57
C CYS A 137 10.22 -7.12 -23.40
N PRO A 138 9.68 -7.22 -22.18
CA PRO A 138 8.25 -7.03 -21.92
C PRO A 138 7.74 -5.74 -22.54
N ASP A 139 6.50 -5.81 -23.05
CA ASP A 139 5.94 -4.72 -23.82
C ASP A 139 5.84 -3.44 -22.98
N ILE A 140 6.36 -2.35 -23.55
CA ILE A 140 6.60 -1.07 -22.86
C ILE A 140 5.28 -0.36 -22.54
N GLN A 141 4.13 -0.88 -22.99
CA GLN A 141 2.81 -0.33 -22.68
C GLN A 141 2.46 -0.36 -21.19
N GLU A 142 3.07 -1.25 -20.39
CA GLU A 142 2.92 -1.24 -18.93
C GLU A 142 3.71 -0.10 -18.25
N TYR A 143 4.72 0.48 -18.94
CA TYR A 143 5.67 1.45 -18.36
C TYR A 143 5.82 2.68 -19.29
N PRO A 144 5.19 3.83 -18.99
CA PRO A 144 5.19 4.97 -19.91
C PRO A 144 6.62 5.41 -20.26
N LYS A 145 6.87 5.67 -21.55
CA LYS A 145 8.22 5.89 -22.10
C LYS A 145 8.71 7.32 -21.87
N GLU A 146 9.83 7.48 -21.18
CA GLU A 146 10.62 8.72 -21.17
C GLU A 146 12.14 8.45 -21.10
N PHE A 147 12.71 7.81 -22.13
CA PHE A 147 14.16 7.71 -22.35
C PHE A 147 14.52 7.80 -23.85
N PRO A 148 15.72 8.30 -24.23
CA PRO A 148 16.08 8.54 -25.62
C PRO A 148 16.71 7.30 -26.27
N GLY A 149 15.90 6.46 -26.94
CA GLY A 149 16.42 5.50 -27.91
C GLY A 149 15.78 4.10 -27.88
N GLU A 150 16.48 3.16 -28.52
CA GLU A 150 16.10 1.76 -28.65
C GLU A 150 16.78 0.90 -27.58
N ILE A 151 16.01 -0.04 -27.02
CA ILE A 151 16.50 -1.02 -26.03
C ILE A 151 17.34 -2.07 -26.75
N ALA A 152 18.55 -2.31 -26.24
CA ALA A 152 19.39 -3.44 -26.60
C ALA A 152 19.09 -4.64 -25.70
N GLU A 153 19.07 -4.44 -24.38
CA GLU A 153 18.79 -5.47 -23.38
C GLU A 153 17.96 -4.91 -22.23
N CYS A 154 17.25 -5.80 -21.54
CA CYS A 154 16.48 -5.44 -20.36
C CYS A 154 16.50 -6.54 -19.30
N ALA A 155 16.29 -6.13 -18.07
CA ALA A 155 16.13 -7.04 -16.94
C ALA A 155 14.99 -6.53 -16.05
N LEU A 156 14.13 -7.45 -15.62
CA LEU A 156 13.08 -7.18 -14.66
C LEU A 156 13.39 -7.94 -13.38
N ILE A 157 13.43 -7.23 -12.26
CA ILE A 157 13.49 -7.82 -10.94
C ILE A 157 12.27 -7.40 -10.14
N SER A 158 11.66 -8.37 -9.48
CA SER A 158 10.58 -8.15 -8.52
C SER A 158 11.03 -8.67 -7.17
N TRP A 159 10.85 -7.89 -6.12
CA TRP A 159 11.19 -8.29 -4.76
C TRP A 159 10.02 -8.06 -3.82
N LEU A 160 9.83 -8.98 -2.89
CA LEU A 160 8.82 -8.91 -1.83
C LEU A 160 9.53 -8.76 -0.49
N HIS A 161 9.15 -7.73 0.27
CA HIS A 161 9.65 -7.47 1.62
C HIS A 161 8.47 -7.22 2.59
N PRO A 162 8.68 -7.26 3.93
CA PRO A 162 7.59 -7.13 4.91
C PRO A 162 6.81 -5.80 4.90
N GLY A 163 7.17 -4.85 4.04
CA GLY A 163 6.50 -3.56 3.84
C GLY A 163 5.87 -3.39 2.45
N GLY A 164 5.96 -4.42 1.60
CA GLY A 164 5.39 -4.42 0.26
C GLY A 164 6.25 -5.16 -0.74
N GLY A 165 6.09 -4.84 -2.02
CA GLY A 165 7.01 -5.34 -3.02
C GLY A 165 7.30 -4.28 -4.05
N GLU A 166 8.44 -4.45 -4.67
CA GLU A 166 9.03 -3.49 -5.60
C GLU A 166 9.32 -4.23 -6.90
N LYS A 167 9.05 -3.55 -8.02
CA LYS A 167 9.54 -3.98 -9.33
C LYS A 167 10.49 -2.95 -9.88
N PHE A 168 11.65 -3.40 -10.32
CA PHE A 168 12.63 -2.60 -11.03
C PHE A 168 12.81 -3.15 -12.43
N TYR A 169 12.74 -2.25 -13.41
CA TYR A 169 12.98 -2.54 -14.81
C TYR A 169 14.23 -1.79 -15.25
N PHE A 170 15.23 -2.53 -15.70
CA PHE A 170 16.45 -1.99 -16.28
C PHE A 170 16.40 -2.07 -17.80
N ALA A 171 16.72 -0.96 -18.47
CA ALA A 171 16.82 -0.87 -19.93
C ALA A 171 18.22 -0.40 -20.32
N LEU A 172 19.01 -1.30 -20.92
CA LEU A 172 20.25 -0.95 -21.58
C LEU A 172 19.95 -0.55 -23.03
N LEU A 173 20.26 0.69 -23.39
CA LEU A 173 20.02 1.20 -24.74
C LEU A 173 21.18 0.87 -25.68
N LYS A 174 20.91 0.84 -26.99
CA LYS A 174 21.95 0.63 -28.03
C LYS A 174 23.10 1.64 -28.00
N ASN A 175 22.89 2.82 -27.41
CA ASN A 175 23.92 3.86 -27.26
C ASN A 175 24.86 3.63 -26.05
N GLY A 176 24.62 2.55 -25.28
CA GLY A 176 25.37 2.12 -24.10
C GLY A 176 24.97 2.77 -22.79
N THR A 177 23.87 3.51 -22.75
CA THR A 177 23.32 4.11 -21.52
C THR A 177 22.33 3.16 -20.85
N LEU A 178 22.34 3.17 -19.51
CA LEU A 178 21.47 2.35 -18.69
C LEU A 178 20.40 3.21 -18.03
N TRP A 179 19.16 2.76 -18.13
CA TRP A 179 18.00 3.41 -17.53
C TRP A 179 17.30 2.45 -16.58
N GLU A 180 16.72 3.01 -15.53
CA GLU A 180 15.94 2.30 -14.54
C GLU A 180 14.54 2.87 -14.47
N TRP A 181 13.55 2.00 -14.33
CA TRP A 181 12.19 2.38 -13.98
C TRP A 181 11.77 1.58 -12.74
N HIS A 182 11.15 2.26 -11.79
CA HIS A 182 10.78 1.71 -10.49
C HIS A 182 9.26 1.77 -10.30
N ASP A 183 8.64 0.62 -10.03
CA ASP A 183 7.29 0.50 -9.48
C ASP A 183 7.35 0.15 -7.99
N PRO A 184 7.04 1.11 -7.11
CA PRO A 184 6.90 0.83 -5.68
C PRO A 184 5.57 0.14 -5.33
N ARG A 185 4.69 -0.13 -6.30
CA ARG A 185 3.32 -0.62 -6.03
C ARG A 185 3.19 -2.13 -6.06
N VAL A 186 4.27 -2.89 -6.26
CA VAL A 186 4.15 -4.29 -6.66
C VAL A 186 4.43 -5.25 -5.52
N GLY A 187 3.43 -5.39 -4.64
CA GLY A 187 3.36 -6.55 -3.72
C GLY A 187 3.06 -6.25 -2.26
N GLY A 188 2.30 -5.19 -1.95
CA GLY A 188 2.11 -4.77 -0.56
C GLY A 188 0.72 -4.31 -0.13
N SER A 189 -0.23 -4.07 -1.02
CA SER A 189 -1.54 -3.53 -0.62
C SER A 189 -2.37 -4.50 0.22
N ASP A 190 -1.99 -5.78 0.30
CA ASP A 190 -2.88 -6.83 0.77
C ASP A 190 -2.56 -7.40 2.17
N MET A 191 -1.41 -7.06 2.79
CA MET A 191 -1.06 -7.69 4.09
C MET A 191 -0.98 -6.74 5.29
N LEU A 192 -0.82 -5.43 5.09
CA LEU A 192 -0.95 -4.45 6.18
C LEU A 192 -1.73 -3.25 5.66
N PRO A 193 -2.94 -2.96 6.17
CA PRO A 193 -3.61 -1.70 5.84
C PRO A 193 -2.66 -0.56 6.20
N SER A 194 -2.60 0.49 5.39
CA SER A 194 -1.83 1.67 5.75
C SER A 194 -2.46 2.40 6.94
N LEU A 195 -1.70 3.29 7.59
CA LEU A 195 -2.22 4.08 8.71
C LEU A 195 -3.47 4.89 8.32
N SER A 196 -3.56 5.34 7.05
CA SER A 196 -4.72 6.05 6.50
C SER A 196 -5.97 5.17 6.44
N ILE A 197 -5.83 3.87 6.09
CA ILE A 197 -6.91 2.89 6.16
C ILE A 197 -7.34 2.66 7.62
N GLY A 198 -6.39 2.53 8.55
CA GLY A 198 -6.68 2.39 9.97
C GLY A 198 -7.44 3.59 10.55
N ILE A 199 -7.02 4.80 10.22
CA ILE A 199 -7.70 6.04 10.61
C ILE A 199 -9.08 6.12 9.96
N GLY A 200 -9.20 5.78 8.67
CA GLY A 200 -10.47 5.73 7.95
C GLY A 200 -11.47 4.79 8.61
N LEU A 201 -11.05 3.59 8.99
CA LEU A 201 -11.87 2.63 9.74
C LEU A 201 -12.33 3.18 11.09
N LEU A 202 -11.42 3.79 11.86
CA LEU A 202 -11.76 4.35 13.17
C LEU A 202 -12.76 5.51 13.06
N VAL A 203 -12.51 6.45 12.14
CA VAL A 203 -13.40 7.59 11.92
C VAL A 203 -14.76 7.12 11.41
N GLY A 204 -14.80 6.19 10.46
CA GLY A 204 -16.03 5.60 9.94
C GLY A 204 -16.84 4.89 11.02
N PHE A 205 -16.18 4.13 11.89
CA PHE A 205 -16.80 3.46 13.03
C PHE A 205 -17.42 4.47 14.02
N LEU A 206 -16.68 5.52 14.39
CA LEU A 206 -17.17 6.56 15.31
C LEU A 206 -18.33 7.36 14.71
N LEU A 207 -18.27 7.72 13.43
CA LEU A 207 -19.35 8.38 12.71
C LEU A 207 -20.60 7.51 12.62
N GLY A 208 -20.43 6.20 12.41
CA GLY A 208 -21.51 5.22 12.44
C GLY A 208 -22.21 5.18 13.80
N ILE A 209 -21.46 5.09 14.90
CA ILE A 209 -22.01 5.16 16.26
C ILE A 209 -22.77 6.47 16.47
N PHE A 210 -22.14 7.61 16.18
CA PHE A 210 -22.73 8.93 16.40
C PHE A 210 -24.04 9.11 15.61
N SER A 211 -24.03 8.73 14.33
CA SER A 211 -25.19 8.83 13.44
C SER A 211 -26.33 7.92 13.88
N GLY A 212 -26.01 6.69 14.29
CA GLY A 212 -26.99 5.75 14.84
C GLY A 212 -27.62 6.26 16.12
N VAL A 213 -26.82 6.76 17.08
CA VAL A 213 -27.33 7.34 18.34
C VAL A 213 -28.20 8.56 18.06
N LEU A 214 -27.80 9.46 17.15
CA LEU A 214 -28.59 10.63 16.77
C LEU A 214 -29.93 10.22 16.16
N PHE A 215 -29.93 9.26 15.23
CA PHE A 215 -31.14 8.75 14.59
C PHE A 215 -32.10 8.12 15.61
N LEU A 216 -31.57 7.29 16.51
CA LEU A 216 -32.36 6.69 17.58
C LEU A 216 -32.98 7.76 18.50
N ASN A 217 -32.21 8.76 18.91
CA ASN A 217 -32.72 9.88 19.72
C ASN A 217 -33.85 10.65 19.02
N ILE A 218 -33.76 10.85 17.69
CA ILE A 218 -34.83 11.49 16.90
C ILE A 218 -36.08 10.62 16.88
N LEU A 219 -35.94 9.31 16.67
CA LEU A 219 -37.07 8.37 16.69
C LEU A 219 -37.76 8.36 18.05
N GLN A 220 -37.00 8.34 19.14
CA GLN A 220 -37.58 8.40 20.49
C GLN A 220 -38.38 9.67 20.73
N LYS A 221 -37.84 10.83 20.34
CA LYS A 221 -38.53 12.12 20.49
C LYS A 221 -39.79 12.21 19.63
N ARG A 222 -39.75 11.71 18.39
CA ARG A 222 -40.90 11.77 17.47
C ARG A 222 -41.99 10.76 17.80
N TYR A 223 -41.63 9.55 18.25
CA TYR A 223 -42.58 8.46 18.46
C TYR A 223 -42.90 8.19 19.94
N LYS A 224 -42.40 9.03 20.88
CA LYS A 224 -42.55 8.84 22.34
C LYS A 224 -42.17 7.43 22.81
N ILE A 225 -41.13 6.86 22.20
CA ILE A 225 -40.60 5.55 22.61
C ILE A 225 -39.61 5.79 23.75
N THR A 226 -40.04 5.49 24.98
CA THR A 226 -39.19 5.56 26.17
C THR A 226 -38.12 4.47 26.08
N LEU A 227 -36.83 4.84 25.93
CA LEU A 227 -35.74 3.93 26.28
C LEU A 227 -35.46 4.14 27.77
N THR A 228 -35.69 3.11 28.56
CA THR A 228 -35.04 2.95 29.86
C THR A 228 -33.57 2.56 29.60
N TRP A 229 -32.72 3.57 29.40
CA TRP A 229 -31.27 3.36 29.49
C TRP A 229 -30.89 3.32 30.98
N LEU A 230 -30.21 2.24 31.37
CA LEU A 230 -29.43 2.11 32.61
C LEU A 230 -30.02 2.82 33.86
N GLY A 231 -30.86 2.07 34.58
CA GLY A 231 -31.06 2.24 36.02
C GLY A 231 -31.98 3.38 36.44
N ASP A 232 -33.29 3.13 36.40
CA ASP A 232 -34.16 3.62 37.47
C ASP A 232 -33.76 2.88 38.76
N ASN A 233 -32.72 3.38 39.42
CA ASN A 233 -32.40 3.11 40.81
C ASN A 233 -32.49 4.44 41.55
N THR A 234 -33.69 5.04 41.57
CA THR A 234 -34.06 5.97 42.63
C THR A 234 -35.21 5.35 43.40
N SER A 235 -34.83 4.48 44.33
CA SER A 235 -35.57 4.31 45.56
C SER A 235 -35.60 5.67 46.28
N HIS A 236 -36.76 6.32 46.32
CA HIS A 236 -37.37 6.92 47.51
C HIS A 236 -38.75 7.48 47.17
#